data_AF-A0A943L9X0-F1
#
_entry.id   AF-A0A943L9X0-F1
#
_cell.length_a   1.000
_cell.length_b   1.000
_cell.length_c   1.000
_cell.angle_alpha   90.00
_cell.angle_beta   90.00
_cell.angle_gamma   90.00
#
_symmetry.space_group_name_H-M   'P 1'
#
loop_
_entity.id
_entity.type
_entity.pdbx_description
1 polymer ?
#
loop_
_entity_poly.entity_id
_entity_poly.type
_entity_poly.pdbx_seq_one_letter_code
_entity_poly.pdbx_strand_id
1 'polypeptide(L)'
;MPMTKKEAAIILNKINTIYNMKFDSDEQVLKEWLHLLIKYGDYQPTLLKTEQYIREKKYKPTLSDILAYKPKTKVIDTIPKEQTKAYKLQHDPEYKKRHEERKKKWAQMKQEWGVVDEEY
;
A
#
# COMPACT_ATOMS: atom_id res chain seq x y z
N MET A 1 -2.60 13.11 5.95
CA MET A 1 -2.50 13.63 7.34
C MET A 1 -3.33 12.72 8.23
N PRO A 2 -3.08 12.62 9.56
CA PRO A 2 -4.01 11.88 10.42
C PRO A 2 -5.40 12.52 10.34
N MET A 3 -6.42 11.69 10.11
CA MET A 3 -7.80 12.14 9.97
C MET A 3 -8.28 12.77 11.29
N THR A 4 -8.97 13.89 11.20
CA THR A 4 -9.60 14.56 12.35
C THR A 4 -10.90 13.88 12.77
N LYS A 5 -11.37 14.16 13.99
CA LYS A 5 -12.67 13.67 14.48
C LYS A 5 -13.84 14.08 13.58
N LYS A 6 -13.82 15.31 13.05
CA LYS A 6 -14.88 15.81 12.17
C LYS A 6 -14.89 15.05 10.84
N GLU A 7 -13.72 14.83 10.27
CA GLU A 7 -13.54 14.07 9.03
C GLU A 7 -13.98 12.60 9.18
N ALA A 8 -13.60 11.95 10.28
CA ALA A 8 -14.05 10.60 10.59
C ALA A 8 -15.58 10.53 10.75
N ALA A 9 -16.17 11.51 11.43
CA ALA A 9 -17.62 11.59 11.61
C ALA A 9 -18.37 11.77 10.28
N ILE A 10 -17.81 12.53 9.32
CA ILE A 10 -18.40 12.68 7.98
C ILE A 10 -18.50 11.32 7.28
N ILE A 11 -17.41 10.53 7.30
CA ILE A 11 -17.37 9.20 6.68
C ILE A 11 -18.39 8.27 7.34
N LEU A 12 -18.42 8.24 8.68
CA LEU A 12 -19.34 7.42 9.46
C LEU A 12 -20.81 7.80 9.24
N ASN A 13 -21.10 9.10 9.15
CA ASN A 13 -22.45 9.56 8.86
C ASN A 13 -22.90 9.10 7.46
N LYS A 14 -22.01 9.21 6.46
CA LYS A 14 -22.32 8.78 5.08
C LYS A 14 -22.71 7.31 5.00
N ILE A 15 -21.93 6.42 5.65
CA ILE A 15 -22.26 4.99 5.68
C ILE A 15 -23.50 4.70 6.54
N ASN A 16 -23.71 5.44 7.64
CA ASN A 16 -24.90 5.28 8.47
C ASN A 16 -26.17 5.60 7.71
N THR A 17 -26.18 6.71 6.96
CA THR A 17 -27.33 7.11 6.13
C THR A 17 -27.64 6.08 5.03
N ILE A 18 -26.62 5.54 4.36
CA ILE A 18 -26.81 4.66 3.20
C ILE A 18 -27.15 3.23 3.61
N TYR A 19 -26.47 2.69 4.62
CA TYR A 19 -26.57 1.28 5.01
C TYR A 19 -27.36 1.05 6.31
N ASN A 20 -27.86 2.11 6.94
CA ASN A 20 -28.51 2.07 8.24
C ASN A 20 -27.65 1.30 9.25
N MET A 21 -26.47 1.84 9.54
CA MET A 21 -25.48 1.21 10.42
C MET A 21 -25.94 1.16 11.88
N LYS A 22 -26.96 1.94 12.24
CA LYS A 22 -27.53 2.04 13.59
C LYS A 22 -26.54 2.55 14.64
N PHE A 23 -25.58 3.39 14.22
CA PHE A 23 -24.62 4.01 15.15
C PHE A 23 -25.30 4.90 16.19
N ASP A 24 -26.50 5.42 15.89
CA ASP A 24 -27.30 6.22 16.83
C ASP A 24 -27.85 5.39 18.00
N SER A 25 -27.96 4.06 17.84
CA SER A 25 -28.41 3.15 18.91
C SER A 25 -27.26 2.43 19.61
N ASP A 26 -26.05 2.49 19.07
CA ASP A 26 -24.85 1.83 19.63
C ASP A 26 -23.68 2.81 19.64
N GLU A 27 -23.65 3.64 20.69
CA GLU A 27 -22.66 4.68 20.88
C GLU A 27 -21.24 4.10 21.08
N GLN A 28 -21.14 2.88 21.58
CA GLN A 28 -19.87 2.21 21.82
C GLN A 28 -19.21 1.83 20.49
N VAL A 29 -19.96 1.18 19.60
CA VAL A 29 -19.48 0.86 18.24
C VAL A 29 -19.07 2.13 17.49
N LEU A 30 -19.86 3.20 17.60
CA LEU A 30 -19.52 4.49 16.99
C LEU A 30 -18.17 5.03 17.49
N LYS A 31 -17.94 5.01 18.81
CA LYS A 31 -16.69 5.47 19.42
C LYS A 31 -15.49 4.67 18.95
N GLU A 32 -15.63 3.35 18.85
CA GLU A 32 -14.54 2.45 18.43
C GLU A 32 -14.18 2.65 16.95
N TRP A 33 -15.17 2.74 16.07
CA TRP A 33 -14.94 3.04 14.66
C TRP A 33 -14.25 4.39 14.48
N LEU A 34 -14.71 5.40 15.21
CA LEU A 34 -14.16 6.74 15.16
C LEU A 34 -12.72 6.77 15.67
N HIS A 35 -12.41 6.04 16.75
CA HIS A 35 -11.04 5.89 17.25
C HIS A 35 -10.11 5.24 16.21
N LEU A 36 -10.55 4.17 15.56
CA LEU A 36 -9.74 3.45 14.58
C LEU A 36 -9.51 4.27 13.30
N LEU A 37 -10.51 5.00 12.83
CA LEU A 37 -10.39 5.90 11.68
C LEU A 37 -9.39 7.03 11.95
N ILE A 38 -9.45 7.67 13.13
CA ILE A 38 -8.48 8.72 13.51
C ILE A 38 -7.06 8.14 13.62
N LYS A 39 -6.93 6.96 14.26
CA LYS A 39 -5.62 6.38 14.58
C LYS A 39 -4.87 5.88 13.36
N TYR A 40 -5.57 5.27 12.41
CA TYR A 40 -4.94 4.54 11.29
C TYR A 40 -5.29 5.09 9.91
N GLY A 41 -6.39 5.84 9.79
CA GLY A 41 -6.92 6.33 8.53
C GLY A 41 -6.25 7.63 8.08
N ASP A 42 -6.07 7.75 6.76
CA ASP A 42 -5.88 9.04 6.11
C ASP A 42 -7.20 9.46 5.45
N TYR A 43 -7.60 10.73 5.63
CA TYR A 43 -8.95 11.20 5.31
C TYR A 43 -9.32 11.00 3.85
N GLN A 44 -8.54 11.59 2.95
CA GLN A 44 -8.81 11.58 1.50
C GLN A 44 -8.90 10.17 0.92
N PRO A 45 -7.92 9.27 1.14
CA PRO A 45 -8.00 7.92 0.58
C PRO A 45 -9.10 7.08 1.25
N THR A 46 -9.40 7.29 2.53
CA THR A 46 -10.50 6.58 3.20
C THR A 46 -11.85 7.03 2.64
N LEU A 47 -12.03 8.34 2.40
CA LEU A 47 -13.24 8.88 1.79
C LEU A 47 -13.46 8.30 0.39
N LEU A 48 -12.43 8.32 -0.45
CA LEU A 48 -12.49 7.76 -1.81
C LEU A 48 -12.86 6.27 -1.79
N LYS A 49 -12.23 5.48 -0.91
CA LYS A 49 -12.51 4.06 -0.75
C LYS A 49 -13.94 3.81 -0.26
N THR A 50 -14.44 4.65 0.64
CA THR A 50 -15.83 4.59 1.12
C THR A 50 -16.82 4.85 -0.01
N GLU A 51 -16.59 5.87 -0.83
CA GLU A 51 -17.46 6.19 -1.97
C GLU A 51 -17.45 5.11 -3.04
N GLN A 52 -16.26 4.57 -3.32
CA GLN A 52 -16.11 3.43 -4.22
C GLN A 52 -16.89 2.20 -3.72
N TYR A 53 -16.76 1.89 -2.43
CA TYR A 53 -17.50 0.78 -1.81
C TYR A 53 -19.02 0.99 -1.92
N ILE A 54 -19.49 2.20 -1.62
CA ILE A 54 -20.91 2.57 -1.74
C ILE A 54 -21.44 2.32 -3.15
N ARG A 55 -20.67 2.68 -4.17
CA ARG A 55 -21.05 2.52 -5.57
C ARG A 55 -21.12 1.04 -6.00
N GLU A 56 -20.22 0.22 -5.47
CA GLU A 56 -20.00 -1.14 -5.97
C GLU A 56 -20.70 -2.23 -5.14
N LYS A 57 -21.01 -1.96 -3.86
CA LYS A 57 -21.45 -2.99 -2.91
C LYS A 57 -22.80 -2.64 -2.29
N LYS A 58 -23.70 -3.63 -2.29
CA LYS A 58 -25.03 -3.53 -1.67
C LYS A 58 -25.02 -3.78 -0.15
N TYR A 59 -24.05 -4.55 0.34
CA TYR A 59 -23.99 -4.97 1.73
C TYR A 59 -23.28 -3.96 2.62
N LYS A 60 -23.60 -3.98 3.91
CA LYS A 60 -22.99 -3.10 4.91
C LYS A 60 -21.47 -3.27 4.91
N PRO A 61 -20.69 -2.18 4.85
CA PRO A 61 -19.24 -2.27 4.93
C PRO A 61 -18.79 -2.68 6.33
N THR A 62 -17.68 -3.39 6.38
CA THR A 62 -16.84 -3.48 7.57
C THR A 62 -15.86 -2.31 7.61
N LEU A 63 -15.23 -2.07 8.76
CA LEU A 63 -14.24 -1.00 8.88
C LEU A 63 -13.06 -1.20 7.89
N SER A 64 -12.61 -2.45 7.70
CA SER A 64 -11.54 -2.81 6.76
C SER A 64 -11.87 -2.48 5.32
N ASP A 65 -13.15 -2.53 4.95
CA ASP A 65 -13.57 -2.24 3.58
C ASP A 65 -13.40 -0.76 3.24
N ILE A 66 -13.55 0.13 4.22
CA ILE A 66 -13.48 1.58 4.02
C ILE A 66 -12.15 2.20 4.46
N LEU A 67 -11.45 1.58 5.41
CA LEU A 67 -10.20 2.10 5.95
C LEU A 67 -9.09 2.08 4.90
N ALA A 68 -8.51 3.25 4.63
CA ALA A 68 -7.28 3.36 3.86
C ALA A 68 -6.15 3.80 4.80
N TYR A 69 -5.16 2.91 4.95
CA TYR A 69 -4.02 3.16 5.80
C TYR A 69 -3.19 4.33 5.29
N LYS A 70 -2.73 5.16 6.23
CA LYS A 70 -1.68 6.14 5.93
C LYS A 70 -0.49 5.42 5.28
N PRO A 71 -0.07 5.79 4.06
CA PRO A 71 1.12 5.22 3.46
C PRO A 71 2.28 5.47 4.42
N LYS A 72 2.99 4.40 4.81
CA LYS A 72 4.24 4.55 5.54
C LYS A 72 5.13 5.42 4.66
N THR A 73 5.54 6.59 5.14
CA THR A 73 6.62 7.36 4.52
C THR A 73 7.81 6.42 4.50
N LYS A 74 8.05 5.77 3.36
CA LYS A 74 9.30 5.07 3.11
C LYS A 74 10.34 6.17 3.17
N VAL A 75 11.05 6.26 4.28
CA VAL A 75 12.33 6.96 4.30
C VAL A 75 13.15 6.24 3.27
N ILE A 76 13.30 6.84 2.10
CA ILE A 76 14.25 6.36 1.11
C ILE A 76 15.58 6.74 1.75
N ASP A 77 16.17 5.83 2.51
CA ASP A 77 17.55 5.96 2.92
C ASP A 77 18.34 6.19 1.62
N THR A 78 18.83 7.42 1.44
CA THR A 78 19.61 7.80 0.29
C THR A 78 20.92 7.02 0.37
N ILE A 79 20.95 5.85 -0.24
CA ILE A 79 22.16 5.04 -0.34
C ILE A 79 23.23 5.95 -0.96
N PRO A 80 24.37 6.18 -0.27
CA PRO A 80 25.45 7.00 -0.82
C PRO A 80 25.84 6.49 -2.21
N LYS A 81 26.07 7.40 -3.18
CA LYS A 81 26.32 7.04 -4.59
C LYS A 81 27.41 5.98 -4.75
N GLU A 82 28.44 6.01 -3.91
CA GLU A 82 29.55 5.05 -3.88
C GLU A 82 29.15 3.61 -3.54
N GLN A 83 28.05 3.43 -2.81
CA GLN A 83 27.52 2.12 -2.47
C GLN A 83 26.56 1.57 -3.53
N THR A 84 26.18 2.37 -4.52
CA THR A 84 25.29 1.90 -5.59
C THR A 84 25.99 0.88 -6.48
N LYS A 85 25.21 -0.09 -6.96
CA LYS A 85 25.69 -1.14 -7.88
C LYS A 85 26.30 -0.56 -9.16
N ALA A 86 25.78 0.58 -9.62
CA ALA A 86 26.27 1.29 -10.81
C ALA A 86 27.70 1.81 -10.59
N TYR A 87 27.98 2.43 -9.44
CA TYR A 87 29.30 2.92 -9.10
C TYR A 87 30.31 1.77 -8.96
N LYS A 88 29.95 0.71 -8.23
CA LYS A 88 30.81 -0.49 -8.07
C LYS A 88 31.13 -1.17 -9.40
N LEU A 89 30.21 -1.16 -10.37
CA LEU A 89 30.46 -1.75 -11.69
C LEU A 89 31.48 -0.96 -12.52
N GLN A 90 31.58 0.36 -12.31
CA GLN A 90 32.51 1.23 -13.02
C GLN A 90 33.88 1.31 -12.35
N HIS A 91 33.91 1.25 -11.02
CA HIS A 91 35.13 1.50 -10.24
C HIS A 91 35.76 0.25 -9.60
N ASP A 92 35.06 -0.89 -9.53
CA ASP A 92 35.60 -2.14 -8.98
C ASP A 92 35.71 -3.23 -10.07
N PRO A 93 36.93 -3.56 -10.53
CA PRO A 93 37.16 -4.56 -11.57
C PRO A 93 36.82 -5.99 -11.11
N GLU A 94 36.88 -6.30 -9.81
CA GLU A 94 36.46 -7.61 -9.31
C GLU A 94 34.94 -7.75 -9.32
N TYR A 95 34.22 -6.68 -8.95
CA TYR A 95 32.77 -6.66 -8.99
C TYR A 95 32.25 -6.87 -10.43
N LYS A 96 32.94 -6.29 -11.42
CA LYS A 96 32.67 -6.50 -12.84
C LYS A 96 32.84 -7.97 -13.25
N LYS A 97 33.96 -8.60 -12.90
CA LYS A 97 34.21 -10.04 -13.19
C LYS A 97 33.14 -10.94 -12.56
N ARG A 98 32.84 -10.75 -11.27
CA ARG A 98 31.78 -11.50 -10.57
C ARG A 98 30.39 -11.28 -11.18
N HIS A 99 30.13 -10.11 -11.76
CA HIS A 99 28.88 -9.83 -12.44
C HIS A 99 28.77 -10.54 -13.80
N GLU A 100 29.86 -10.55 -14.58
CA GLU A 100 29.93 -11.28 -15.84
C GLU A 100 29.84 -12.79 -15.65
N GLU A 101 30.49 -13.35 -14.64
CA GLU A 101 30.38 -14.78 -14.29
C GLU A 101 28.95 -15.17 -13.90
N ARG A 102 28.27 -14.32 -13.11
CA ARG A 102 26.86 -14.55 -12.76
C ARG A 102 25.96 -14.48 -14.00
N LYS A 103 26.20 -13.54 -14.91
CA LYS A 103 25.47 -13.48 -16.20
C LYS A 103 25.69 -14.73 -17.03
N LYS A 104 26.92 -15.24 -17.11
CA LYS A 104 27.25 -16.48 -17.85
C LYS A 104 26.56 -17.70 -17.23
N LYS A 105 26.62 -17.85 -15.90
CA LYS A 105 25.93 -18.93 -15.18
C LYS A 105 24.42 -18.86 -15.35
N TRP A 106 23.84 -17.66 -15.31
CA TRP A 106 22.42 -17.44 -15.55
C TRP A 106 22.01 -17.80 -16.99
N ALA A 107 22.83 -17.44 -17.98
CA ALA A 107 22.58 -17.81 -19.38
C ALA A 107 22.65 -19.33 -19.61
N GLN A 108 23.61 -20.01 -18.96
CA GLN A 108 23.70 -21.48 -18.99
C GLN A 108 22.48 -22.13 -18.34
N MET A 109 22.07 -21.68 -17.14
CA MET A 109 20.85 -22.18 -16.48
C MET A 109 19.59 -21.91 -17.31
N LYS A 110 19.47 -20.76 -17.97
CA LYS A 110 18.35 -20.46 -18.89
C LYS A 110 18.28 -21.46 -20.05
N GLN A 111 19.42 -21.80 -20.65
CA GLN A 111 19.49 -22.79 -21.72
C GLN A 111 19.15 -24.20 -21.23
N GLU A 112 19.65 -24.60 -20.06
CA GLU A 112 19.36 -25.89 -19.44
C GLU A 112 17.88 -26.04 -19.07
N TRP A 113 17.22 -24.95 -18.65
CA TRP A 113 15.83 -24.95 -18.23
C TRP A 113 14.84 -24.71 -19.38
N GLY A 114 15.33 -24.53 -20.62
CA GLY A 114 14.47 -24.36 -21.80
C GLY A 114 13.57 -23.12 -21.74
N VAL A 115 13.95 -22.09 -20.98
CA VAL A 115 13.18 -20.85 -20.86
C VAL A 115 13.40 -20.04 -22.13
N VAL A 116 12.49 -20.23 -23.10
CA VAL A 116 12.35 -19.35 -24.26
C VAL A 116 11.81 -18.02 -23.73
N ASP A 117 12.56 -16.94 -23.92
CA ASP A 117 12.04 -15.60 -23.64
C ASP A 117 10.88 -15.36 -24.62
N GLU A 118 9.62 -15.50 -24.15
CA GLU A 118 8.47 -14.95 -24.88
C GLU A 118 8.63 -13.43 -24.85
N GLU A 119 9.23 -12.88 -25.91
CA GLU A 119 9.17 -11.45 -26.21
C GLU A 119 7.72 -11.07 -26.53
N TYR A 120 7.07 -10.34 -25.61
CA TYR A 120 5.82 -9.61 -25.83
C TYR A 120 6.11 -8.14 -26.10
#